data_AF-A0A3C0IYU3-F1
#
_entry.id   AF-A0A3C0IYU3-F1
#
_cell.length_a   1.000
_cell.length_b   1.000
_cell.length_c   1.000
_cell.angle_alpha   90.00
_cell.angle_beta   90.00
_cell.angle_gamma   90.00
#
_symmetry.space_group_name_H-M   'P 1'
#
loop_
_entity.id
_entity.type
_entity.pdbx_description
1 polymer ?
#
loop_
_entity_poly.entity_id
_entity_poly.type
_entity_poly.pdbx_seq_one_letter_code
_entity_poly.pdbx_strand_id
1 'polypeptide(L)'
;MRKGEFRYFVGLLDAQEKWIDRMAANGWRLVKTSILCYEFEPCEPGSYEYRVEFVGALSYSRMQDYRDFLLGLGYKVLTKS
;
A
#
# COMPACT_ATOMS: atom_id res chain seq x y z
N MET A 1 -9.50 4.29 -16.64
CA MET A 1 -9.70 2.83 -16.38
C MET A 1 -9.13 2.49 -15.02
N ARG A 2 -9.68 1.49 -14.33
CA ARG A 2 -9.16 0.99 -13.04
C ARG A 2 -8.91 -0.51 -13.18
N LYS A 3 -7.88 -1.01 -12.50
CA LYS A 3 -7.52 -2.43 -12.51
C LYS A 3 -7.65 -3.01 -11.10
N GLY A 4 -8.51 -4.01 -10.94
CA GLY A 4 -8.67 -4.76 -9.70
C GLY A 4 -7.87 -6.05 -9.75
N GLU A 5 -7.14 -6.36 -8.68
CA GLU A 5 -6.35 -7.59 -8.53
C GLU A 5 -6.68 -8.26 -7.18
N PHE A 6 -6.82 -9.58 -7.19
CA PHE A 6 -7.04 -10.39 -5.99
C PHE A 6 -5.78 -11.18 -5.66
N ARG A 7 -5.21 -10.94 -4.47
CA ARG A 7 -3.98 -11.62 -4.03
C ARG A 7 -3.88 -11.65 -2.51
N TYR A 8 -3.48 -12.80 -1.97
CA TYR A 8 -3.21 -12.97 -0.54
C TYR A 8 -1.73 -13.26 -0.31
N PHE A 9 -1.12 -12.56 0.65
CA PHE A 9 0.32 -12.67 0.94
C PHE A 9 0.65 -13.38 2.26
N VAL A 10 -0.35 -13.79 3.05
CA VAL A 10 -0.16 -14.58 4.29
C VAL A 10 0.92 -14.01 5.25
N GLY A 11 1.04 -12.69 5.34
CA GLY A 11 2.05 -12.04 6.20
C GLY A 11 3.45 -11.87 5.58
N LEU A 12 3.65 -12.25 4.31
CA LEU A 12 4.88 -11.96 3.56
C LEU A 12 4.90 -10.51 3.07
N LEU A 13 5.23 -9.58 3.97
CA LEU A 13 5.22 -8.13 3.71
C LEU A 13 6.17 -7.75 2.57
N ASP A 14 7.40 -8.28 2.56
CA ASP A 14 8.38 -8.01 1.51
C ASP A 14 7.92 -8.46 0.13
N ALA A 15 7.20 -9.60 0.07
CA ALA A 15 6.65 -10.11 -1.19
C ALA A 15 5.49 -9.21 -1.67
N GLN A 16 4.71 -8.68 -0.74
CA GLN A 16 3.65 -7.72 -1.04
C GLN A 16 4.24 -6.40 -1.57
N GLU A 17 5.23 -5.82 -0.88
CA GLU A 17 5.90 -4.58 -1.28
C GLU A 17 6.49 -4.70 -2.69
N LYS A 18 7.36 -5.71 -2.91
CA LYS A 18 7.99 -5.96 -4.22
C LYS A 18 7.00 -6.16 -5.34
N TRP A 19 5.84 -6.76 -5.05
CA TRP A 19 4.79 -6.93 -6.05
C TRP A 19 4.10 -5.59 -6.38
N ILE A 20 3.77 -4.77 -5.38
CA ILE A 20 3.18 -3.45 -5.59
C ILE A 20 4.16 -2.54 -6.35
N ASP A 21 5.44 -2.54 -5.99
CA ASP A 21 6.46 -1.76 -6.70
C ASP A 21 6.61 -2.19 -8.16
N ARG A 22 6.54 -3.50 -8.44
CA ARG A 22 6.51 -3.99 -9.83
C ARG A 22 5.26 -3.49 -10.57
N MET A 23 4.11 -3.39 -9.91
CA MET A 23 2.92 -2.82 -10.54
C MET A 23 3.14 -1.34 -10.88
N ALA A 24 3.71 -0.56 -9.96
CA ALA A 24 4.05 0.85 -10.17
C ALA A 24 5.08 1.05 -11.30
N ALA A 25 6.11 0.20 -11.36
CA ALA A 25 7.08 0.18 -12.46
C ALA A 25 6.45 -0.13 -13.82
N ASN A 26 5.30 -0.82 -13.84
CA ASN A 26 4.52 -1.10 -15.05
C ASN A 26 3.42 -0.05 -15.33
N GLY A 27 3.45 1.10 -14.64
CA GLY A 27 2.48 2.19 -14.84
C GLY A 27 1.16 1.99 -14.11
N TRP A 28 1.14 1.25 -13.01
CA TRP A 28 -0.04 1.04 -12.18
C TRP A 28 0.17 1.57 -10.75
N ARG A 29 -0.52 2.66 -10.42
CA ARG A 29 -0.53 3.24 -9.08
C ARG A 29 -1.61 2.58 -8.23
N LEU A 30 -1.25 2.04 -7.08
CA LEU A 30 -2.19 1.56 -6.08
C LEU A 30 -2.97 2.73 -5.45
N VAL A 31 -4.29 2.64 -5.45
CA VAL A 31 -5.20 3.64 -4.88
C VAL A 31 -5.98 3.14 -3.68
N LYS A 32 -6.20 1.84 -3.57
CA LYS A 32 -6.94 1.21 -2.47
C LYS A 32 -6.50 -0.24 -2.30
N THR A 33 -6.51 -0.71 -1.06
CA THR A 33 -6.17 -2.10 -0.73
C THR A 33 -7.01 -2.59 0.44
N SER A 34 -7.30 -3.89 0.45
CA SER A 34 -7.83 -4.65 1.59
C SER A 34 -6.93 -5.87 1.83
N ILE A 35 -7.36 -6.79 2.70
CA ILE A 35 -6.63 -8.05 2.95
C ILE A 35 -6.36 -8.84 1.65
N LEU A 36 -7.31 -8.84 0.72
CA LEU A 36 -7.28 -9.65 -0.51
C LEU A 36 -7.34 -8.83 -1.81
N CYS A 37 -7.83 -7.60 -1.76
CA CYS A 37 -8.10 -6.81 -2.96
C CYS A 37 -7.11 -5.65 -3.11
N TYR A 38 -6.73 -5.36 -4.34
CA TYR A 38 -5.90 -4.22 -4.70
C TYR A 38 -6.53 -3.52 -5.89
N GLU A 39 -6.74 -2.21 -5.79
CA GLU A 39 -7.24 -1.39 -6.88
C GLU A 39 -6.14 -0.44 -7.35
N PHE A 40 -5.91 -0.42 -8.67
CA PHE A 40 -4.91 0.39 -9.33
C PHE A 40 -5.52 1.34 -10.35
N GLU A 41 -4.84 2.47 -10.58
CA GLU A 41 -5.09 3.39 -11.68
C GLU A 41 -3.83 3.56 -12.55
N PRO A 42 -3.97 3.90 -13.85
CA PRO A 42 -2.83 4.20 -14.71
C PRO A 42 -2.00 5.37 -14.17
N CYS A 43 -0.69 5.22 -14.20
CA CYS A 43 0.28 6.27 -13.88
C CYS A 43 1.50 6.18 -14.81
N GLU A 44 2.38 7.17 -14.72
CA GLU A 44 3.68 7.08 -15.38
C GLU A 44 4.50 5.94 -14.76
N PRO A 45 5.09 5.04 -15.57
CA PRO A 45 5.94 3.97 -15.08
C PRO A 45 7.05 4.47 -14.16
N GLY A 46 7.15 3.92 -12.95
CA GLY A 46 8.20 4.27 -11.99
C GLY A 46 7.98 5.59 -11.23
N SER A 47 6.82 6.23 -11.37
CA SER A 47 6.48 7.47 -10.64
C SER A 47 6.11 7.26 -9.16
N TYR A 48 5.90 6.01 -8.73
CA TYR A 48 5.53 5.67 -7.36
C TYR A 48 6.39 4.54 -6.81
N GLU A 49 6.73 4.67 -5.53
CA GLU A 49 7.38 3.65 -4.70
C GLU A 49 6.51 3.41 -3.47
N TYR A 50 6.40 2.16 -3.04
CA TYR A 50 5.55 1.75 -1.94
C TYR A 50 6.36 1.16 -0.79
N ARG A 51 5.90 1.40 0.44
CA ARG A 51 6.42 0.77 1.65
C ARG A 51 5.28 0.08 2.40
N VAL A 52 5.47 -1.17 2.76
CA VAL A 52 4.47 -1.99 3.46
C VAL A 52 4.90 -2.22 4.89
N GLU A 53 4.17 -1.61 5.82
CA GLU A 53 4.45 -1.73 7.25
C GLU A 53 3.37 -2.49 8.01
N PHE A 54 3.79 -3.32 8.96
CA PHE A 54 2.89 -4.02 9.87
C PHE A 54 2.74 -3.26 11.18
N VAL A 55 1.55 -2.69 11.38
CA VAL A 55 1.17 -1.95 12.58
C VAL A 55 0.22 -2.73 13.49
N GLY A 56 -0.04 -4.00 13.21
CA GLY A 56 -1.02 -4.82 13.95
C GLY A 56 -0.65 -5.12 15.40
N ALA A 57 0.60 -4.89 15.79
CA ALA A 57 1.05 -5.02 17.18
C ALA A 57 0.80 -3.74 18.02
N LEU A 58 0.42 -2.62 17.38
CA LEU A 58 0.17 -1.35 18.05
C LEU A 58 -1.27 -1.26 18.56
N SER A 59 -1.49 -0.49 19.64
CA SER A 59 -2.84 -0.08 20.02
C SER A 59 -3.45 0.82 18.94
N TYR A 60 -4.79 0.91 18.91
CA TYR A 60 -5.50 1.78 17.97
C TYR A 60 -5.00 3.23 18.02
N SER A 61 -4.78 3.78 19.22
CA SER A 61 -4.24 5.14 19.40
C SER A 61 -2.85 5.30 18.77
N ARG A 62 -1.93 4.37 19.05
CA ARG A 62 -0.57 4.40 18.48
C ARG A 62 -0.55 4.21 16.97
N MET A 63 -1.47 3.41 16.44
CA MET A 63 -1.64 3.25 15.00
C MET A 63 -2.08 4.57 14.34
N GLN A 64 -2.98 5.31 15.00
CA GLN A 64 -3.43 6.62 14.54
C GLN A 64 -2.30 7.66 14.62
N ASP A 65 -1.57 7.71 15.75
CA ASP A 65 -0.42 8.62 15.92
C ASP A 65 0.65 8.36 14.84
N TYR A 66 0.93 7.09 14.55
CA TYR A 66 1.89 6.71 13.51
C TYR A 66 1.43 7.09 12.10
N ARG A 67 0.15 6.90 11.81
CA ARG A 67 -0.46 7.34 10.56
C ARG A 67 -0.33 8.86 10.40
N ASP A 68 -0.63 9.62 11.43
CA ASP A 68 -0.59 11.08 11.40
C ASP A 68 0.86 11.60 11.26
N PHE A 69 1.82 10.91 11.89
CA PHE A 69 3.24 11.16 11.67
C PHE A 69 3.65 11.00 10.19
N LEU A 70 3.27 9.89 9.55
CA LEU A 70 3.58 9.65 8.13
C LEU A 70 2.92 10.69 7.21
N LEU A 71 1.67 11.05 7.49
CA LEU A 71 0.98 12.13 6.78
C LEU A 71 1.70 13.48 6.95
N GLY A 72 2.21 13.77 8.15
CA GLY A 72 2.99 14.98 8.45
C GLY A 72 4.33 15.05 7.69
N LEU A 73 4.91 13.90 7.34
CA LEU A 73 6.09 13.83 6.47
C LEU A 73 5.77 13.99 4.97
N GLY A 74 4.48 14.07 4.61
CA GLY A 74 4.03 14.18 3.22
C GLY A 74 3.80 12.83 2.52
N TYR A 75 3.88 11.70 3.24
CA TYR A 75 3.55 10.40 2.66
C TYR A 75 2.05 10.24 2.49
N LYS A 76 1.65 9.58 1.40
CA LYS A 76 0.27 9.11 1.23
C LYS A 76 0.12 7.74 1.90
N VAL A 77 -0.71 7.68 2.94
CA VAL A 77 -0.94 6.44 3.70
C VAL A 77 -2.18 5.71 3.19
N LEU A 78 -2.05 4.41 2.94
CA LEU A 78 -3.16 3.49 2.68
C LEU A 78 -3.23 2.45 3.79
N THR A 79 -4.40 2.30 4.42
CA THR A 79 -4.64 1.31 5.47
C THR A 79 -5.41 0.13 4.91
N LYS A 80 -4.98 -1.09 5.22
CA LYS A 80 -5.78 -2.29 4.93
C LYS A 80 -7.00 -2.32 5.85
N SER A 81 -8.18 -2.33 5.24
CA SER A 81 -9.47 -2.56 5.89
C SER A 81 -9.90 -4.02 5.79
#